data_AF-A0A973PIT3-F1
#
_entry.id   AF-A0A973PIT3-F1
#
_cell.length_a   1.000
_cell.length_b   1.000
_cell.length_c   1.000
_cell.angle_alpha   90.00
_cell.angle_beta   90.00
_cell.angle_gamma   90.00
#
_symmetry.space_group_name_H-M   'P 1'
#
loop_
_entity.id
_entity.type
_entity.pdbx_description
1 polymer ?
#
loop_
_entity_poly.entity_id
_entity_poly.type
_entity_poly.pdbx_seq_one_letter_code
_entity_poly.pdbx_strand_id
1 'polypeptide(L)'
;MRAGEAFGMALEALRVNRMRSALTMLGVIIGVLAVVVLVSVGTGAKDAVEREISGLGTNIILVVPGQLTMGAAPTQSRMTLDDVAYLRRVVGDPSKVTVSLQSGETVRVGRTESFATVVGT
;
A
#
# COMPACT_ATOMS: atom_id res chain seq x y z
N MET A 1 49.81 -26.77 16.19
CA MET A 1 49.44 -26.31 14.83
C MET A 1 49.22 -24.81 14.87
N ARG A 2 50.02 -24.03 14.13
CA ARG A 2 49.86 -22.57 14.10
C ARG A 2 48.73 -22.22 13.13
N ALA A 3 47.83 -21.30 13.52
CA ALA A 3 46.68 -20.92 12.69
C ALA A 3 47.07 -20.46 11.26
N GLY A 4 48.27 -19.87 11.10
CA GLY A 4 48.82 -19.51 9.79
C GLY A 4 49.13 -20.71 8.89
N GLU A 5 49.62 -21.82 9.45
CA GLU A 5 49.87 -23.06 8.69
C GLU A 5 48.55 -23.72 8.27
N ALA A 6 47.55 -23.72 9.16
CA ALA A 6 46.22 -24.26 8.86
C ALA A 6 45.54 -23.48 7.72
N PHE A 7 45.65 -22.15 7.71
CA PHE A 7 45.10 -21.32 6.64
C PHE A 7 45.81 -21.55 5.29
N GLY A 8 47.14 -21.67 5.31
CA GLY A 8 47.94 -22.02 4.12
C GLY A 8 47.52 -23.38 3.53
N MET A 9 47.41 -24.41 4.37
CA MET A 9 46.96 -25.74 3.93
C MET A 9 45.53 -25.74 3.37
N ALA A 10 44.61 -24.97 3.95
CA ALA A 10 43.24 -24.85 3.45
C ALA A 10 43.18 -24.20 2.06
N LEU A 11 43.97 -23.15 1.84
CA LEU A 11 44.09 -22.47 0.54
C LEU A 11 44.65 -23.38 -0.55
N GLU A 12 45.65 -24.18 -0.20
CA GLU A 12 46.24 -25.16 -1.11
C GLU A 12 45.24 -26.26 -1.47
N ALA A 13 44.52 -26.80 -0.48
CA ALA A 13 43.46 -27.79 -0.70
C ALA A 13 42.32 -27.26 -1.61
N LEU A 14 41.91 -26.00 -1.45
CA LEU A 14 40.93 -25.35 -2.33
C LEU A 14 41.46 -25.18 -3.77
N ARG A 15 42.76 -24.94 -3.94
CA ARG A 15 43.40 -24.81 -5.26
C ARG A 15 43.50 -26.13 -6.01
N VAL A 16 43.80 -27.23 -5.31
CA VAL A 16 43.90 -28.58 -5.90
C VAL A 16 42.56 -29.02 -6.52
N ASN A 17 41.43 -28.63 -5.92
CA ASN A 17 40.11 -29.08 -6.35
C ASN A 17 39.21 -27.93 -6.83
N ARG A 18 39.77 -27.10 -7.70
CA ARG A 18 39.21 -25.80 -8.12
C ARG A 18 37.77 -25.88 -8.64
N MET A 19 37.39 -26.90 -9.42
CA MET A 19 36.01 -27.02 -9.94
C MET A 19 35.00 -27.31 -8.83
N ARG A 20 35.30 -28.25 -7.93
CA ARG A 20 34.37 -28.61 -6.84
C ARG A 20 34.19 -27.44 -5.89
N SER A 21 35.29 -26.80 -5.49
CA SER A 21 35.26 -25.63 -4.61
C SER A 21 34.57 -24.43 -5.24
N ALA A 22 34.73 -24.20 -6.55
CA ALA A 22 34.02 -23.13 -7.24
C ALA A 22 32.51 -23.38 -7.27
N LEU A 23 32.07 -24.60 -7.61
CA LEU A 23 30.65 -24.94 -7.68
C LEU A 23 29.94 -24.86 -6.32
N THR A 24 30.60 -25.29 -5.25
CA THR A 24 30.01 -25.19 -3.89
C THR A 24 29.90 -23.75 -3.42
N MET A 25 30.94 -22.93 -3.63
CA MET A 25 30.88 -21.50 -3.31
C MET A 25 29.80 -20.77 -4.11
N LEU A 26 29.70 -21.07 -5.41
CA LEU A 26 28.71 -20.45 -6.29
C LEU A 26 27.27 -20.79 -5.84
N GLY A 27 27.02 -22.03 -5.41
CA GLY A 27 25.73 -22.42 -4.84
C GLY A 27 25.36 -21.61 -3.59
N VAL A 28 26.30 -21.42 -2.66
CA VAL A 28 26.07 -20.62 -1.44
C VAL A 28 25.85 -19.14 -1.79
N ILE A 29 26.64 -18.58 -2.72
CA ILE A 29 26.50 -17.18 -3.15
C ILE A 29 25.11 -16.95 -3.76
N ILE A 30 24.69 -17.77 -4.71
CA ILE A 30 23.36 -17.63 -5.34
C ILE A 30 22.25 -17.85 -4.30
N GLY A 31 22.40 -18.83 -3.41
CA GLY A 31 21.42 -19.10 -2.36
C GLY A 31 21.20 -17.92 -1.43
N VAL A 32 22.26 -17.31 -0.92
CA VAL A 32 22.16 -16.13 -0.05
C VAL A 32 21.64 -14.91 -0.81
N LEU A 33 22.11 -14.69 -2.05
CA LEU A 33 21.63 -13.57 -2.87
C LEU A 33 20.12 -13.64 -3.15
N ALA A 34 19.61 -14.83 -3.48
CA ALA A 34 18.18 -15.01 -3.73
C ALA A 34 17.32 -14.65 -2.50
N VAL A 35 17.75 -15.06 -1.30
CA VAL A 35 17.06 -14.75 -0.05
C VAL A 35 17.11 -13.24 0.25
N VAL A 36 18.29 -12.61 0.11
CA VAL A 36 18.45 -11.17 0.38
C VAL A 36 17.58 -10.35 -0.58
N VAL A 37 17.55 -10.69 -1.88
CA VAL A 37 16.71 -10.01 -2.87
C VAL A 37 15.22 -10.17 -2.55
N LEU A 38 14.78 -11.38 -2.19
CA LEU A 38 13.38 -11.62 -1.85
C LEU A 38 12.95 -10.80 -0.63
N VAL A 39 13.78 -10.77 0.42
CA VAL A 39 13.49 -10.04 1.66
C VAL A 39 13.49 -8.53 1.41
N SER A 40 14.45 -8.01 0.62
CA SER A 40 14.51 -6.58 0.33
C SER A 40 13.32 -6.11 -0.49
N VAL A 41 12.91 -6.89 -1.50
CA VAL A 41 11.70 -6.60 -2.29
C VAL A 41 10.45 -6.66 -1.44
N GLY A 42 10.29 -7.71 -0.61
CA GLY A 42 9.12 -7.87 0.25
C GLY A 42 8.99 -6.74 1.26
N THR A 43 10.10 -6.35 1.90
CA THR A 43 10.13 -5.25 2.86
C THR A 43 9.89 -3.90 2.16
N GLY A 44 10.53 -3.66 1.01
CA GLY A 44 10.33 -2.42 0.25
C GLY A 44 8.89 -2.25 -0.26
N ALA A 45 8.25 -3.34 -0.69
CA ALA A 45 6.84 -3.32 -1.09
C ALA A 45 5.92 -3.02 0.12
N LYS A 46 6.18 -3.65 1.27
CA LYS A 46 5.46 -3.36 2.51
C LYS A 46 5.59 -1.88 2.88
N ASP A 47 6.80 -1.33 2.89
CA ASP A 47 7.06 0.07 3.22
C ASP A 47 6.38 1.02 2.24
N ALA A 48 6.33 0.68 0.95
CA ALA A 48 5.63 1.48 -0.05
C ALA A 48 4.12 1.55 0.23
N VAL A 49 3.49 0.41 0.51
CA VAL A 49 2.07 0.34 0.88
C VAL A 49 1.82 1.08 2.19
N GLU A 50 2.68 0.91 3.18
CA GLU A 50 2.54 1.58 4.47
C GLU A 50 2.65 3.10 4.35
N ARG A 51 3.51 3.62 3.46
CA ARG A 51 3.59 5.06 3.16
C ARG A 51 2.32 5.59 2.50
N GLU A 52 1.77 4.84 1.55
CA GLU A 52 0.54 5.22 0.84
C GLU A 52 -0.65 5.24 1.81
N ILE A 53 -0.78 4.21 2.65
CA ILE A 53 -1.83 4.12 3.68
C ILE A 53 -1.63 5.18 4.77
N SER A 54 -0.41 5.41 5.22
CA SER A 54 -0.12 6.45 6.22
C SER A 54 -0.41 7.85 5.69
N GLY A 55 -0.29 8.07 4.38
CA GLY A 55 -0.67 9.31 3.70
C GLY A 55 -2.17 9.61 3.76
N LEU A 56 -3.02 8.58 3.91
CA LEU A 56 -4.45 8.75 4.16
C LEU A 56 -4.73 9.23 5.61
N GLY A 57 -3.77 9.05 6.52
CA GLY A 57 -3.91 9.33 7.94
C GLY A 57 -4.44 8.11 8.70
N THR A 58 -3.88 7.87 9.89
CA THR A 58 -4.16 6.68 10.72
C THR A 58 -5.50 6.72 11.47
N ASN A 59 -6.35 7.72 11.21
CA ASN A 59 -7.60 7.91 11.95
C ASN A 59 -8.72 8.53 11.10
N ILE A 60 -9.05 7.91 9.97
CA ILE A 60 -10.17 8.35 9.11
C ILE A 60 -11.46 7.66 9.56
N ILE A 61 -12.49 8.48 9.81
CA ILE A 61 -13.86 8.00 10.02
C ILE A 61 -14.66 8.37 8.77
N LEU A 62 -15.07 7.36 8.00
CA LEU A 62 -15.94 7.55 6.84
C LEU A 62 -17.40 7.49 7.29
N VAL A 63 -18.13 8.60 7.15
CA VAL A 63 -19.55 8.69 7.48
C VAL A 63 -20.34 8.74 6.18
N VAL A 64 -21.07 7.66 5.89
CA VAL A 64 -21.98 7.60 4.73
C VAL A 64 -23.42 7.59 5.23
N PRO A 65 -24.22 8.64 4.96
CA PRO A 65 -25.62 8.68 5.35
C PRO A 65 -26.47 7.78 4.44
N GLY A 66 -27.10 6.76 5.02
CA GLY A 66 -28.02 5.87 4.30
C GLY A 66 -27.89 4.41 4.72
N GLN A 67 -28.74 3.54 4.17
CA GLN A 67 -28.55 2.09 4.26
C GLN A 67 -27.65 1.65 3.10
N LEU A 68 -26.54 0.97 3.41
CA LEU A 68 -25.68 0.34 2.42
C LEU A 68 -26.36 -0.94 1.90
N THR A 69 -27.39 -0.78 1.08
CA THR A 69 -28.01 -1.91 0.38
C THR A 69 -27.18 -2.21 -0.87
N MET A 70 -26.54 -3.38 -0.92
CA MET A 70 -25.84 -3.86 -2.11
C MET A 70 -26.80 -3.84 -3.30
N GLY A 71 -26.54 -2.97 -4.28
CA GLY A 71 -27.34 -2.82 -5.51
C GLY A 71 -28.28 -1.62 -5.55
N ALA A 72 -28.37 -0.80 -4.50
CA ALA A 72 -29.15 0.45 -4.53
C ALA A 72 -28.28 1.63 -4.10
N ALA A 73 -28.12 2.63 -4.98
CA ALA A 73 -27.55 3.90 -4.59
C ALA A 73 -28.50 4.58 -3.58
N PRO A 74 -28.03 5.06 -2.42
CA PRO A 74 -28.88 5.74 -1.46
C PRO A 74 -29.48 6.98 -2.13
N THR A 75 -30.77 6.94 -2.41
CA THR A 75 -31.47 7.96 -3.22
C THR A 75 -31.67 9.26 -2.45
N GLN A 76 -31.49 9.24 -1.12
CA GLN A 76 -31.58 10.43 -0.27
C GLN A 76 -30.52 10.38 0.83
N SER A 77 -29.51 11.23 0.70
CA SER A 77 -28.64 11.57 1.83
C SER A 77 -29.45 12.37 2.84
N ARG A 78 -29.55 11.88 4.08
CA ARG A 78 -30.15 12.63 5.21
C ARG A 78 -29.15 13.56 5.89
N MET A 79 -27.89 13.58 5.46
CA MET A 79 -26.86 14.44 6.07
C MET A 79 -27.00 15.85 5.52
N THR A 80 -27.13 16.81 6.44
CA THR A 80 -27.25 18.23 6.13
C THR A 80 -25.92 18.94 6.29
N LEU A 81 -25.79 20.14 5.70
CA LEU A 81 -24.61 20.99 5.91
C LEU A 81 -24.45 21.43 7.38
N ASP A 82 -25.54 21.48 8.13
CA ASP A 82 -25.52 21.80 9.56
C ASP A 82 -24.85 20.70 10.38
N ASP A 83 -25.04 19.42 10.00
CA ASP A 83 -24.36 18.28 10.62
C ASP A 83 -22.84 18.37 10.44
N VAL A 84 -22.39 18.81 9.26
CA VAL A 84 -20.96 19.04 8.96
C VAL A 84 -20.42 20.17 9.84
N ALA A 85 -21.17 21.27 9.97
CA ALA A 85 -20.78 22.39 10.81
C ALA A 85 -20.70 21.99 12.30
N TYR A 86 -21.61 21.11 12.77
CA TYR A 86 -21.56 20.54 14.10
C TYR A 86 -20.33 19.64 14.29
N LEU A 87 -20.04 18.74 13.34
CA LEU A 87 -18.88 17.87 13.40
C LEU A 87 -17.56 18.65 13.41
N ARG A 88 -17.45 19.73 12.61
CA ARG A 88 -16.29 20.63 12.64
C ARG A 88 -16.05 21.25 14.02
N ARG A 89 -17.11 21.58 14.76
CA ARG A 89 -17.01 22.14 16.12
C ARG A 89 -16.60 21.08 17.14
N VAL A 90 -17.16 19.87 17.07
CA VAL A 90 -16.84 18.78 17.99
C VAL A 90 -15.41 18.26 17.80
N VAL A 91 -14.96 18.14 16.55
CA VAL A 91 -13.60 17.69 16.21
C VAL A 91 -12.55 18.76 16.51
N GLY A 92 -12.94 20.04 16.61
CA GLY A 92 -12.08 21.16 17.00
C GLY A 92 -11.08 21.61 15.92
N ASP A 93 -10.90 20.84 14.85
CA ASP A 93 -10.00 21.13 13.73
C ASP A 93 -10.75 21.06 12.39
N PRO A 94 -11.05 22.21 11.76
CA PRO A 94 -11.84 22.27 10.53
C PRO A 94 -11.12 21.68 9.31
N SER A 95 -9.79 21.51 9.36
CA SER A 95 -9.01 20.92 8.26
C SER A 95 -9.11 19.40 8.18
N LYS A 96 -9.66 18.75 9.23
CA LYS A 96 -9.80 17.29 9.33
C LYS A 96 -11.16 16.76 8.89
N VAL A 97 -12.10 17.64 8.57
CA VAL A 97 -13.46 17.27 8.15
C VAL A 97 -13.68 17.70 6.70
N THR A 98 -13.53 16.74 5.79
CA THR A 98 -13.88 16.89 4.38
C THR A 98 -15.27 16.32 4.10
N VAL A 99 -15.99 16.93 3.16
CA VAL A 99 -17.30 16.45 2.72
C VAL A 99 -17.20 16.18 1.22
N SER A 100 -17.68 15.04 0.78
CA SER A 100 -17.89 14.77 -0.64
C SER A 100 -19.39 14.61 -0.89
N LEU A 101 -19.90 15.38 -1.84
CA LEU A 101 -21.27 15.31 -2.33
C LEU A 101 -21.26 14.55 -3.65
N GLN A 102 -21.82 13.35 -3.64
CA GLN A 102 -22.02 12.55 -4.84
C GLN A 102 -23.52 12.54 -5.16
N SER A 103 -23.91 13.15 -6.29
CA SER A 103 -25.28 13.18 -6.78
C SER A 103 -25.34 12.52 -8.15
N GLY A 104 -26.33 11.66 -8.38
CA GLY A 104 -26.61 11.12 -9.72
C GLY A 104 -27.62 12.02 -10.43
N GLU A 105 -27.25 12.57 -11.58
CA GLU A 105 -28.13 13.42 -12.38
C GLU A 105 -28.27 12.86 -13.80
N THR A 106 -29.50 12.80 -14.30
CA THR A 106 -29.74 12.41 -15.70
C THR A 106 -29.47 13.62 -16.58
N VAL A 107 -28.29 13.66 -17.19
CA VAL A 107 -27.90 14.75 -18.09
C VAL A 107 -28.48 14.45 -19.47
N ARG A 108 -29.25 15.40 -20.00
CA ARG A 108 -29.86 15.31 -21.33
C ARG A 108 -29.19 16.28 -22.28
N VAL A 109 -28.60 15.76 -23.36
CA VAL A 109 -28.10 16.55 -24.48
C VAL A 109 -28.89 16.16 -25.73
N GLY A 110 -29.77 17.06 -26.18
CA GLY A 110 -30.66 16.79 -27.32
C GLY A 110 -31.68 15.69 -27.03
N ARG A 111 -31.64 14.59 -27.82
CA ARG A 111 -32.53 13.41 -27.69
C ARG A 111 -31.91 12.27 -26.88
N THR A 112 -30.67 12.42 -26.41
CA THR A 112 -29.95 11.38 -25.69
C THR A 112 -29.93 11.74 -24.21
N GLU A 113 -30.46 10.84 -23.39
CA GLU A 113 -30.39 10.90 -21.94
C GLU A 113 -29.34 9.91 -21.47
N SER A 114 -28.45 10.35 -20.58
CA SER A 114 -27.47 9.48 -19.95
C SER A 114 -27.38 9.81 -18.47
N PHE A 115 -27.30 8.77 -17.64
CA PHE A 115 -27.11 8.93 -16.21
C PHE A 115 -25.65 9.27 -15.93
N ALA A 116 -25.41 10.45 -15.38
CA ALA A 116 -24.08 10.92 -15.02
C ALA A 116 -23.97 11.09 -13.50
N THR A 117 -22.84 10.66 -12.93
CA THR A 117 -22.53 10.87 -11.53
C THR A 117 -21.76 12.17 -11.39
N VAL A 118 -22.33 13.14 -10.69
CA VAL A 118 -21.69 14.41 -10.34
C VAL A 118 -21.06 14.27 -8.95
N VAL A 119 -19.75 14.50 -8.86
CA VAL A 119 -18.99 14.49 -7.60
C VAL A 119 -18.48 15.90 -7.33
N GLY A 120 -18.90 16.50 -6.22
CA GLY A 120 -18.39 17.77 -5.70
C GLY A 120 -17.70 17.56 -4.35
N THR A 121 -16.59 18.26 -4.13
CA THR A 121 -15.83 18.30 -2.86
C THR A 121 -15.99 19.66 -2.21
#